data_AF-A0A6M7U194-F1
#
_entry.id   AF-A0A6M7U194-F1
#
_cell.length_a   1.000
_cell.length_b   1.000
_cell.length_c   1.000
_cell.angle_alpha   90.00
_cell.angle_beta   90.00
_cell.angle_gamma   90.00
#
_symmetry.space_group_name_H-M   'P 1'
#
loop_
_entity.id
_entity.type
_entity.pdbx_description
1 polymer ?
#
loop_
_entity_poly.entity_id
_entity_poly.type
_entity_poly.pdbx_seq_one_letter_code
_entity_poly.pdbx_strand_id
1 'polypeptide(L)'
;MALDSFQRLEALLDSAGGDSIEEAAALLRRFTGRSQEIAAAVDEFMLDFKTLVFVIESGKEGFEKSIRKLARARLSKIKLLIGVPA
;
A
#
# COMPACT_ATOMS: atom_id res chain seq x y z
N MET A 1 11.05 12.79 -1.44
CA MET A 1 11.13 12.24 -2.81
C MET A 1 10.17 11.06 -2.96
N ALA A 2 9.98 10.52 -4.19
CA ALA A 2 9.10 9.35 -4.39
C ALA A 2 9.61 8.12 -3.62
N LEU A 3 10.94 7.92 -3.61
CA LEU A 3 11.60 6.84 -2.87
C LEU A 3 11.25 6.84 -1.37
N ASP A 4 11.36 8.00 -0.71
CA ASP A 4 10.99 8.15 0.71
C ASP A 4 9.51 7.80 0.98
N SER A 5 8.63 8.05 0.01
CA SER A 5 7.20 7.71 0.15
C SER A 5 6.99 6.20 0.10
N PHE A 6 7.74 5.49 -0.74
CA PHE A 6 7.66 4.04 -0.85
C PHE A 6 8.29 3.32 0.35
N GLN A 7 9.41 3.80 0.86
CA GLN A 7 10.00 3.26 2.10
C GLN A 7 9.03 3.41 3.28
N ARG A 8 8.34 4.54 3.36
CA ARG A 8 7.29 4.77 4.36
C ARG A 8 6.10 3.82 4.18
N LEU A 9 5.65 3.60 2.93
CA LEU A 9 4.58 2.63 2.63
C LEU A 9 4.99 1.19 2.97
N GLU A 10 6.25 0.81 2.76
CA GLU A 10 6.77 -0.50 3.17
C GLU A 10 6.75 -0.66 4.69
N ALA A 11 7.15 0.37 5.44
CA ALA A 11 7.07 0.36 6.90
C ALA A 11 5.61 0.23 7.39
N LEU A 12 4.66 0.93 6.75
CA LEU A 12 3.23 0.80 7.06
C LEU A 12 2.68 -0.61 6.79
N LEU A 13 3.23 -1.35 5.82
CA LEU A 13 2.85 -2.75 5.59
C LEU A 13 3.37 -3.68 6.70
N ASP A 14 4.51 -3.36 7.30
CA ASP A 14 5.07 -4.14 8.40
C ASP A 14 4.38 -3.86 9.74
N SER A 15 4.02 -2.60 10.01
CA SER A 15 3.40 -2.16 11.27
C SER A 15 1.90 -1.83 11.16
N ALA A 16 1.20 -2.39 10.16
CA ALA A 16 -0.15 -1.99 9.79
C ALA A 16 -1.13 -1.94 10.98
N GLY A 17 -1.88 -0.84 11.08
CA GLY A 17 -2.93 -0.60 12.08
C GLY A 17 -3.86 0.54 11.66
N GLY A 18 -4.85 0.90 12.49
CA GLY A 18 -5.92 1.85 12.17
C GLY A 18 -5.46 3.14 11.48
N ASP A 19 -4.54 3.89 12.10
CA ASP A 19 -4.03 5.17 11.57
C ASP A 19 -3.18 5.03 10.28
N SER A 20 -2.83 3.80 9.89
CA SER A 20 -1.95 3.57 8.75
C SER A 20 -2.63 3.85 7.41
N ILE A 21 -3.97 3.72 7.34
CA ILE A 21 -4.75 3.85 6.11
C ILE A 21 -4.71 5.31 5.60
N GLU A 22 -4.93 6.26 6.50
CA GLU A 22 -4.91 7.69 6.22
C GLU A 22 -3.52 8.14 5.78
N GLU A 23 -2.48 7.64 6.45
CA GLU A 23 -1.09 7.94 6.10
C GLU A 23 -0.75 7.39 4.70
N ALA A 24 -1.11 6.14 4.41
CA ALA A 24 -0.90 5.54 3.09
C ALA A 24 -1.63 6.33 1.98
N ALA A 25 -2.88 6.72 2.22
CA ALA A 25 -3.65 7.54 1.28
C ALA A 25 -2.99 8.91 1.03
N ALA A 26 -2.50 9.57 2.08
CA ALA A 26 -1.81 10.85 1.97
C ALA A 26 -0.50 10.75 1.16
N LEU A 27 0.26 9.66 1.35
CA LEU A 27 1.49 9.39 0.58
C LEU A 27 1.19 9.17 -0.91
N LEU A 28 0.11 8.44 -1.23
CA LEU A 28 -0.25 8.05 -2.59
C LEU A 28 -1.01 9.12 -3.39
N ARG A 29 -1.68 10.07 -2.72
CA ARG A 29 -2.49 11.12 -3.36
C ARG A 29 -1.74 11.91 -4.45
N ARG A 30 -0.43 12.07 -4.32
CA ARG A 30 0.40 12.80 -5.30
C ARG A 30 0.60 12.06 -6.63
N PHE A 31 0.25 10.77 -6.69
CA PHE A 31 0.48 9.92 -7.86
C PHE A 31 -0.81 9.63 -8.64
N THR A 32 -1.97 9.67 -8.00
CA THR A 32 -3.27 9.33 -8.62
C THR A 32 -3.67 10.24 -9.78
N GLY A 33 -3.17 11.48 -9.83
CA GLY A 33 -3.42 12.41 -10.94
C GLY A 33 -2.57 12.19 -12.20
N ARG A 34 -1.64 11.22 -12.20
CA ARG A 34 -0.68 11.03 -13.30
C ARG A 34 -1.23 10.23 -14.48
N SER A 35 -2.04 9.21 -14.21
CA SER A 35 -2.75 8.43 -15.23
C SER A 35 -3.87 7.60 -14.58
N GLN A 36 -4.85 7.19 -15.39
CA GLN A 36 -5.92 6.29 -14.94
C GLN A 36 -5.36 4.93 -14.49
N GLU A 37 -4.30 4.44 -15.13
CA GLU A 37 -3.64 3.19 -14.76
C GLU A 37 -2.99 3.28 -13.37
N ILE A 38 -2.33 4.40 -13.05
CA ILE A 38 -1.75 4.63 -11.72
C ILE A 38 -2.85 4.77 -10.68
N ALA A 39 -3.95 5.49 -10.98
CA ALA A 39 -5.08 5.61 -10.08
C ALA A 39 -5.67 4.23 -9.73
N ALA A 40 -5.91 3.38 -10.74
CA ALA A 40 -6.40 2.02 -10.52
C ALA A 40 -5.43 1.16 -9.71
N ALA A 41 -4.12 1.24 -9.97
CA ALA A 41 -3.12 0.51 -9.20
C ALA A 41 -3.06 0.97 -7.73
N VAL A 42 -3.27 2.27 -7.47
CA VAL A 42 -3.39 2.83 -6.11
C VAL A 42 -4.65 2.30 -5.42
N ASP A 43 -5.80 2.27 -6.10
CA ASP A 43 -7.04 1.76 -5.52
C ASP A 43 -6.94 0.27 -5.17
N GLU A 44 -6.33 -0.54 -6.05
CA GLU A 44 -6.04 -1.96 -5.80
C GLU A 44 -5.15 -2.14 -4.55
N PHE A 45 -4.07 -1.36 -4.44
CA PHE A 45 -3.20 -1.39 -3.27
C PHE A 45 -3.96 -0.99 -1.99
N MET A 46 -4.76 0.07 -2.04
CA MET A 46 -5.52 0.54 -0.87
C MET A 46 -6.55 -0.48 -0.41
N LEU A 47 -7.15 -1.25 -1.33
CA LEU A 47 -8.06 -2.34 -0.99
C LEU A 47 -7.34 -3.47 -0.24
N ASP A 48 -6.19 -3.92 -0.76
CA ASP A 48 -5.40 -4.97 -0.11
C ASP A 48 -4.83 -4.50 1.24
N PHE A 49 -4.47 -3.21 1.35
CA PHE A 49 -3.96 -2.63 2.58
C PHE A 49 -5.05 -2.46 3.66
N LYS A 50 -6.25 -2.00 3.30
CA LYS A 50 -7.41 -1.97 4.21
C LYS A 50 -7.77 -3.38 4.69
N THR A 51 -7.66 -4.37 3.80
CA THR A 51 -7.87 -5.77 4.15
C THR A 51 -6.82 -6.25 5.15
N LEU A 52 -5.55 -5.85 4.99
CA LEU A 52 -4.49 -6.17 5.94
C LEU A 52 -4.80 -5.60 7.34
N VAL A 53 -5.14 -4.31 7.40
CA VAL A 53 -5.48 -3.62 8.65
C VAL A 53 -6.68 -4.30 9.31
N PHE A 54 -7.75 -4.58 8.55
CA PHE A 54 -8.91 -5.30 9.05
C PHE A 54 -8.55 -6.68 9.64
N VAL A 55 -7.71 -7.46 8.94
CA VAL A 55 -7.29 -8.79 9.42
C VAL A 55 -6.53 -8.69 10.75
N ILE A 56 -5.58 -7.76 10.84
CA ILE A 56 -4.79 -7.49 12.06
C ILE A 56 -5.71 -7.06 13.20
N GLU A 57 -6.58 -6.07 12.97
CA GLU A 57 -7.50 -5.54 13.99
C GLU A 57 -8.54 -6.58 14.44
N SER A 58 -8.94 -7.48 13.53
CA SER A 58 -9.86 -8.57 13.87
C SER A 58 -9.25 -9.67 14.71
N GLY A 59 -7.92 -9.66 14.93
CA GLY A 59 -7.20 -10.72 15.63
C GLY A 59 -7.22 -12.07 14.89
N LYS A 60 -7.53 -12.08 13.59
CA LYS A 60 -7.56 -13.30 12.77
C LYS A 60 -6.14 -13.68 12.37
N GLU A 61 -5.52 -14.48 13.21
CA GLU A 61 -4.19 -15.02 12.98
C GLU A 61 -4.11 -15.85 11.68
N GLY A 62 -2.92 -15.90 11.09
CA GLY A 62 -2.61 -16.77 9.94
C GLY A 62 -2.83 -16.16 8.56
N PHE A 63 -3.67 -15.13 8.42
CA PHE A 63 -3.93 -14.49 7.11
C PHE A 63 -3.03 -13.27 6.84
N GLU A 64 -2.54 -12.59 7.88
CA GLU A 64 -1.77 -11.35 7.76
C GLU A 64 -0.58 -11.47 6.81
N LYS A 65 0.18 -12.56 6.91
CA LYS A 65 1.37 -12.79 6.08
C LYS A 65 1.03 -12.84 4.60
N SER A 66 -0.08 -13.48 4.25
CA SER A 66 -0.54 -13.62 2.87
C SER A 66 -1.04 -12.29 2.32
N ILE A 67 -1.83 -11.55 3.10
CA ILE A 67 -2.34 -10.24 2.69
C ILE A 67 -1.19 -9.22 2.59
N ARG A 68 -0.22 -9.23 3.51
CA ARG A 68 0.98 -8.39 3.46
C ARG A 68 1.79 -8.66 2.19
N LYS A 69 1.93 -9.93 1.79
CA LYS A 69 2.58 -10.29 0.51
C LYS A 69 1.81 -9.75 -0.70
N LEU A 70 0.48 -9.82 -0.68
CA LEU A 70 -0.37 -9.30 -1.76
C LEU A 70 -0.25 -7.77 -1.89
N ALA A 71 -0.38 -7.05 -0.77
CA ALA A 71 -0.23 -5.59 -0.74
C ALA A 71 1.17 -5.14 -1.19
N ARG A 72 2.24 -5.87 -0.84
CA ARG A 72 3.59 -5.63 -1.37
C ARG A 72 3.66 -5.79 -2.89
N ALA A 73 3.04 -6.82 -3.45
CA ALA A 73 3.02 -7.01 -4.90
C ALA A 73 2.31 -5.86 -5.62
N ARG A 74 1.20 -5.36 -5.07
CA ARG A 74 0.54 -4.14 -5.59
C ARG A 74 1.42 -2.90 -5.45
N LEU A 75 2.12 -2.74 -4.33
CA LEU A 75 3.04 -1.62 -4.14
C LEU A 75 4.17 -1.63 -5.16
N SER A 76 4.74 -2.80 -5.46
CA SER A 76 5.75 -2.96 -6.52
C SER A 76 5.22 -2.58 -7.89
N LYS A 77 3.96 -2.92 -8.22
CA LYS A 77 3.30 -2.48 -9.47
C LYS A 77 3.24 -0.95 -9.54
N ILE A 78 2.88 -0.28 -8.45
CA ILE A 78 2.85 1.20 -8.39
C ILE A 78 4.26 1.78 -8.59
N LYS A 79 5.31 1.21 -7.95
CA LYS A 79 6.71 1.64 -8.15
C LYS A 79 7.10 1.62 -9.63
N LEU A 80 6.81 0.52 -10.33
CA LEU A 80 7.11 0.34 -11.74
C LEU A 80 6.40 1.38 -12.61
N LEU A 81 5.10 1.60 -12.40
CA LEU A 81 4.31 2.57 -13.16
C LEU A 81 4.78 4.03 -12.97
N ILE A 82 5.36 4.33 -11.81
CA ILE A 82 5.85 5.67 -11.47
C ILE A 82 7.32 5.87 -11.87
N GLY A 83 8.01 4.80 -12.29
CA GLY A 83 9.43 4.84 -12.65
C GLY A 83 10.37 4.91 -11.44
N VAL A 84 9.94 4.40 -10.28
CA VAL A 84 10.82 4.23 -9.11
C VAL A 84 11.53 2.87 -9.24
N PRO A 85 12.87 2.82 -9.21
CA PRO A 85 13.60 1.54 -9.22
C PRO A 85 13.13 0.63 -8.08
N ALA A 86 13.05 -0.67 -8.36
CA ALA A 86 12.61 -1.70 -7.41
C ALA A 86 13.57 -1.84 -6.22
#